data_AF-A0A942TEU7-F1
#
_entry.id   AF-A0A942TEU7-F1
#
_cell.length_a   1.000
_cell.length_b   1.000
_cell.length_c   1.000
_cell.angle_alpha   90.00
_cell.angle_beta   90.00
_cell.angle_gamma   90.00
#
_symmetry.space_group_name_H-M   'P 1'
#
loop_
_entity.id
_entity.type
_entity.pdbx_description
1 polymer ?
#
loop_
_entity_poly.entity_id
_entity_poly.type
_entity_poly.pdbx_seq_one_letter_code
_entity_poly.pdbx_strand_id
1 'polypeptide(L)'
;MIIINNCQYELVNEFRDGYNEEAFRARFSDVLSKYDYIVGDWGYGQLRLKGFFSDQNQKASFDTKIGTLTEYLYEYCNFGCSYFVLKKVEK
;
A
#
# COMPACT_ATOMS: atom_id res chain seq x y z
N MET A 1 6.26 0.04 -12.67
CA MET A 1 5.30 1.16 -12.70
C MET A 1 4.00 0.63 -13.28
N ILE A 2 2.88 0.84 -12.60
CA ILE A 2 1.56 0.30 -12.96
C ILE A 2 0.56 1.46 -13.08
N ILE A 3 -0.33 1.37 -14.06
CA ILE A 3 -1.45 2.31 -14.22
C ILE A 3 -2.74 1.57 -13.87
N ILE A 4 -3.50 2.13 -12.93
CA ILE A 4 -4.82 1.65 -12.52
C ILE A 4 -5.72 2.83 -12.19
N ASN A 5 -6.98 2.80 -12.65
CA ASN A 5 -7.96 3.89 -12.51
C ASN A 5 -7.42 5.28 -12.82
N ASN A 6 -6.73 5.40 -13.97
CA ASN A 6 -6.10 6.65 -14.43
C ASN A 6 -5.04 7.24 -13.48
N CYS A 7 -4.66 6.50 -12.44
CA CYS A 7 -3.60 6.83 -11.50
C CYS A 7 -2.37 5.98 -11.80
N GLN A 8 -1.21 6.61 -11.74
CA GLN A 8 0.07 5.96 -11.92
C GLN A 8 0.64 5.61 -10.55
N TYR A 9 1.11 4.38 -10.38
CA TYR A 9 1.74 3.93 -9.15
C TYR A 9 3.12 3.33 -9.44
N GLU A 10 4.04 3.61 -8.53
CA GLU A 10 5.41 3.11 -8.56
C GLU A 10 5.67 2.23 -7.33
N LEU A 11 6.32 1.10 -7.53
CA LEU A 11 6.78 0.25 -6.44
C LEU A 11 7.98 0.91 -5.79
N VAL A 12 7.79 1.43 -4.58
CA VAL A 12 8.83 2.15 -3.83
C VAL A 12 9.48 1.29 -2.75
N ASN A 13 8.79 0.24 -2.31
CA ASN A 13 9.34 -0.70 -1.34
C ASN A 13 8.68 -2.08 -1.51
N GLU A 14 9.46 -3.14 -1.35
CA GLU A 14 8.97 -4.51 -1.34
C GLU A 14 9.75 -5.36 -0.35
N PHE A 15 9.09 -6.40 0.16
CA PHE A 15 9.69 -7.35 1.06
C PHE A 15 9.24 -8.77 0.71
N ARG A 16 10.23 -9.67 0.55
CA ARG A 16 10.03 -11.09 0.24
C ARG A 16 9.16 -11.33 -1.00
N ASP A 17 9.48 -10.63 -2.09
CA ASP A 17 8.79 -10.76 -3.39
C ASP A 17 7.27 -10.65 -3.26
N GLY A 18 6.81 -9.79 -2.33
CA GLY A 18 5.39 -9.65 -2.01
C GLY A 18 4.58 -8.99 -3.12
N TYR A 19 5.22 -8.31 -4.07
CA TYR A 19 4.51 -7.63 -5.14
C TYR A 19 4.05 -8.60 -6.22
N ASN A 20 2.74 -8.69 -6.41
CA ASN A 20 2.14 -9.41 -7.52
C ASN A 20 1.13 -8.49 -8.22
N GLU A 21 1.42 -8.14 -9.48
CA GLU A 21 0.62 -7.18 -10.22
C GLU A 21 -0.82 -7.66 -10.43
N GLU A 22 -1.02 -8.93 -10.78
CA GLU A 22 -2.35 -9.51 -11.02
C GLU A 22 -3.19 -9.52 -9.75
N ALA A 23 -2.61 -9.95 -8.62
CA ALA A 23 -3.28 -9.95 -7.33
C ALA A 23 -3.63 -8.53 -6.87
N PHE A 24 -2.72 -7.58 -7.06
CA PHE A 24 -2.97 -6.17 -6.76
C PHE A 24 -4.14 -5.62 -7.59
N ARG A 25 -4.13 -5.82 -8.92
CA ARG A 25 -5.20 -5.36 -9.82
C ARG A 25 -6.54 -5.98 -9.44
N ALA A 26 -6.57 -7.26 -9.09
CA ALA A 26 -7.79 -7.97 -8.72
C ALA A 26 -8.39 -7.51 -7.38
N ARG A 27 -7.57 -6.98 -6.46
CA ARG A 27 -8.01 -6.50 -5.13
C ARG A 27 -8.15 -4.98 -5.05
N PHE A 28 -7.68 -4.24 -6.05
CA PHE A 28 -7.76 -2.80 -6.07
C PHE A 28 -9.22 -2.33 -6.04
N SER A 29 -9.49 -1.28 -5.28
CA SER A 29 -10.79 -0.62 -5.22
C SER A 29 -10.61 0.87 -5.46
N ASP A 30 -11.53 1.50 -6.18
CA ASP A 30 -11.52 2.93 -6.48
C ASP A 30 -11.30 3.83 -5.26
N VAL A 31 -11.80 3.41 -4.10
CA VAL A 31 -11.62 4.13 -2.84
C VAL A 31 -10.14 4.28 -2.44
N LEU A 32 -9.26 3.40 -2.92
CA LEU A 32 -7.82 3.47 -2.68
C LEU A 32 -7.14 4.59 -3.47
N SER A 33 -7.77 5.07 -4.56
CA SER A 33 -7.20 6.11 -5.44
C SER A 33 -7.04 7.47 -4.76
N LYS A 34 -7.73 7.68 -3.63
CA LYS A 34 -7.64 8.89 -2.82
C LYS A 34 -6.37 8.97 -1.96
N TYR A 35 -5.66 7.86 -1.78
CA TYR A 35 -4.47 7.79 -0.94
C TYR A 35 -3.20 7.96 -1.79
N ASP A 36 -2.16 8.50 -1.15
CA ASP A 36 -0.85 8.74 -1.76
C ASP A 36 -0.02 7.46 -1.86
N TYR A 37 -0.24 6.53 -0.93
CA TYR A 37 0.44 5.24 -0.84
C TYR A 37 -0.58 4.12 -0.70
N ILE A 38 -0.29 2.98 -1.30
CA ILE A 38 -1.04 1.74 -1.14
C ILE A 38 -0.07 0.67 -0.69
N VAL A 39 -0.38 0.07 0.45
CA VAL A 39 0.38 -1.02 1.03
C VAL A 39 -0.39 -2.30 0.78
N GLY A 40 0.28 -3.27 0.18
CA GLY A 40 -0.24 -4.62 0.04
C GLY A 40 0.50 -5.54 0.99
N ASP A 41 -0.21 -6.21 1.89
CA ASP A 41 0.36 -7.18 2.81
C ASP A 41 -0.33 -8.54 2.70
N TRP A 42 0.43 -9.62 2.89
CA TRP A 42 -0.05 -11.00 2.74
C TRP A 42 -0.35 -11.61 4.11
N GLY A 43 -1.59 -11.43 4.58
CA GLY A 43 -2.10 -12.07 5.78
C GLY A 43 -2.72 -13.43 5.47
N TYR A 44 -2.23 -14.51 6.06
CA TYR A 44 -2.78 -15.88 5.88
C TYR A 44 -2.95 -16.30 4.42
N GLY A 45 -2.04 -15.88 3.53
CA GLY A 45 -2.09 -16.17 2.09
C GLY A 45 -3.09 -15.32 1.30
N GLN A 46 -3.73 -14.32 1.92
CA GLN A 46 -4.61 -13.38 1.25
C GLN A 46 -3.98 -11.98 1.19
N LEU A 47 -4.04 -11.37 0.00
CA LEU A 47 -3.60 -10.00 -0.19
C LEU A 47 -4.63 -9.02 0.40
N ARG A 48 -4.17 -8.18 1.31
CA ARG A 48 -4.90 -7.04 1.87
C ARG A 48 -4.28 -5.76 1.35
N LEU A 49 -5.12 -4.83 0.90
CA LEU A 49 -4.68 -3.51 0.47
C LEU A 49 -5.15 -2.46 1.48
N LYS A 50 -4.22 -1.64 1.98
CA LYS A 50 -4.52 -0.49 2.84
C LYS A 50 -3.92 0.78 2.23
N GLY A 51 -4.72 1.84 2.22
CA GLY A 51 -4.29 3.15 1.73
C GLY A 51 -3.72 4.01 2.85
N PHE A 52 -2.64 4.73 2.55
CA PHE A 52 -1.96 5.66 3.45
C PHE A 52 -1.73 7.00 2.75
N PHE A 53 -1.84 8.10 3.50
CA PHE A 53 -1.47 9.43 3.07
C PHE A 53 0.01 9.70 3.31
N SER A 54 0.57 10.64 2.57
CA SER A 54 1.91 11.16 2.82
C SER A 54 1.97 11.86 4.19
N ASP A 55 3.10 11.75 4.88
CA ASP A 55 3.32 12.43 6.18
C ASP A 55 3.16 13.94 6.11
N GLN A 56 3.42 14.51 4.93
CA GLN A 56 3.28 15.94 4.63
C GLN A 56 1.81 16.41 4.58
N ASN A 57 0.85 15.48 4.53
CA ASN A 57 -0.57 15.81 4.46
C ASN A 57 -1.08 16.21 5.85
N GLN A 58 -1.17 17.52 6.10
CA GLN A 58 -1.60 18.10 7.38
C GLN A 58 -3.04 17.74 7.77
N LYS A 59 -3.87 17.28 6.82
CA LYS A 59 -5.26 16.85 7.06
C LYS A 59 -5.40 15.35 7.32
N ALA A 60 -4.33 14.57 7.18
CA ALA A 60 -4.38 13.13 7.41
C ALA A 60 -4.33 12.80 8.91
N SER A 61 -5.23 11.93 9.36
CA SER A 61 -5.15 11.35 10.72
C SER A 61 -3.86 10.54 10.85
N PHE A 62 -3.24 10.60 12.04
CA PHE A 62 -1.93 9.98 12.31
C PHE A 62 -1.87 8.50 11.89
N ASP A 63 -2.91 7.71 12.20
CA ASP A 63 -3.02 6.28 11.83
C ASP A 63 -2.94 6.01 10.32
N THR A 64 -3.32 6.99 9.50
CA THR A 64 -3.37 6.86 8.05
C THR A 64 -2.12 7.40 7.36
N LYS A 65 -1.08 7.79 8.09
CA LYS A 65 0.17 8.30 7.51
C LYS A 65 1.14 7.17 7.19
N ILE A 66 1.92 7.33 6.13
CA ILE A 66 2.92 6.32 5.74
C ILE A 66 3.99 6.08 6.82
N GLY A 67 4.25 7.06 7.71
CA GLY A 67 5.15 6.91 8.85
C GLY A 67 4.73 5.85 9.86
N THR A 68 3.43 5.56 10.00
CA THR A 68 2.92 4.49 10.89
C THR A 68 2.89 3.11 10.22
N LEU A 69 3.41 2.99 9.00
CA LEU A 69 3.46 1.73 8.25
C LEU A 69 4.14 0.61 9.05
N THR A 70 5.25 0.92 9.73
CA THR A 70 6.01 -0.07 10.49
C THR A 70 5.17 -0.66 11.63
N GLU A 71 4.43 0.17 12.35
CA GLU A 71 3.49 -0.25 13.39
C GLU A 71 2.35 -1.08 12.80
N TYR A 72 1.74 -0.62 11.69
CA TYR A 72 0.72 -1.39 10.99
C TYR A 72 1.22 -2.78 10.57
N LEU A 73 2.41 -2.87 9.99
CA LEU A 73 2.97 -4.17 9.62
C LEU A 73 3.23 -5.02 10.87
N TYR A 74 3.77 -4.45 11.94
CA TYR A 74 4.02 -5.22 13.16
C TYR A 74 2.73 -5.76 13.81
N GLU A 75 1.66 -4.98 13.82
CA GLU A 75 0.38 -5.37 14.41
C GLU A 75 -0.41 -6.35 13.55
N TYR A 76 -0.40 -6.16 12.22
CA TYR A 76 -1.29 -6.90 11.31
C TYR A 76 -0.57 -7.94 10.46
N CYS A 77 0.72 -7.77 10.19
CA CYS A 77 1.56 -8.59 9.29
C CYS A 77 2.62 -9.30 10.16
N ASN A 78 2.23 -10.46 10.72
CA ASN A 78 3.08 -11.34 11.55
C ASN A 78 4.52 -11.48 11.01
N PHE A 79 5.48 -11.81 11.88
CA PHE A 79 6.89 -11.98 11.52
C PHE A 79 7.11 -12.75 10.20
N GLY A 80 7.73 -12.08 9.23
CA GLY A 80 8.06 -12.66 7.93
C GLY A 80 6.96 -12.60 6.87
N CYS A 81 5.85 -11.91 7.13
CA CYS A 81 4.81 -11.65 6.14
C CYS A 81 5.37 -10.79 4.99
N SER A 82 5.11 -11.22 3.75
CA SER A 82 5.49 -10.49 2.54
C SER A 82 4.60 -9.26 2.40
N TYR A 83 5.18 -8.15 1.95
CA TYR A 83 4.43 -6.94 1.68
C TYR A 83 5.09 -6.11 0.58
N PHE A 84 4.34 -5.13 0.07
CA PHE A 84 4.81 -4.14 -0.88
C PHE A 84 4.16 -2.79 -0.63
N VAL A 85 4.83 -1.74 -1.09
CA VAL A 85 4.37 -0.35 -1.00
C VAL A 85 4.42 0.27 -2.38
N LEU A 86 3.25 0.67 -2.86
CA LEU A 86 3.08 1.45 -4.06
C LEU A 86 2.88 2.91 -3.69
N LYS A 87 3.63 3.80 -4.32
CA LYS A 87 3.43 5.24 -4.22
C LYS A 87 2.71 5.74 -5.46
N LYS A 88 1.67 6.54 -5.27
CA LYS A 88 1.01 7.27 -6.35
C LYS A 88 1.97 8.32 -6.90
N VAL A 89 2.20 8.27 -8.21
CA VAL A 89 2.96 9.28 -8.94
C VAL A 89 1.95 10.28 -9.45
N GLU A 90 1.86 11.43 -8.78
CA GLU A 90 1.15 12.58 -9.34
C GLU A 90 1.98 13.13 -10.51
N LYS A 91 1.30 13.39 -11.62
CA LYS A 91 1.89 14.10 -12.78
C LYS A 91 1.89 15.59 -12.52
#